data_AF-A0A8R1WKU6-F1
#
_entry.id   AF-A0A8R1WKU6-F1
#
_cell.length_a   1.000
_cell.length_b   1.000
_cell.length_c   1.000
_cell.angle_alpha   90.00
_cell.angle_beta   90.00
_cell.angle_gamma   90.00
#
_symmetry.space_group_name_H-M   'P 1'
#
loop_
_entity.id
_entity.type
_entity.pdbx_description
1 polymer ?
#
loop_
_entity_poly.entity_id
_entity_poly.type
_entity_poly.pdbx_seq_one_letter_code
_entity_poly.pdbx_strand_id
1 'polypeptide(L)'
;MHTHKYDPLWRQTWTGCDIIEVLQHIYEFKFGFILKRPNQPSYIKTFYGRPFTKQLWGCLYGVAFFVAIVLYIMKCWERRILGNGFDYGLSYEMLMVTGALCQHIPPVYASLASRRIAYFVLFMFSYVIYSYYTSNLLSHLVNDEDHGMSLDAITHGDYEIVMTNDIKYLIYEDAICHHKNFTAAEKSLMELESVTIPEGLDRVKRGKTALLSDYTSLYSVLKLTYDMHEICELIQVDLISDVTEYFFVSKNFAYKEEFKIGMLRAKEVGILKRIISKNHDLDSPLDCKNLHHAQAKIDQLYTPMSILVVIYICAAVVVIGERMYFHKRFKSWPYIE
;
A
#
# COMPACT_ATOMS: atom_id res chain seq x y z
N MET A 1 -23.40 -32.36 -22.91
CA MET A 1 -24.25 -31.18 -22.66
C MET A 1 -23.37 -30.21 -21.87
N HIS A 2 -22.59 -29.38 -22.58
CA HIS A 2 -21.70 -28.42 -21.92
C HIS A 2 -22.57 -27.33 -21.31
N THR A 3 -22.54 -27.22 -19.98
CA THR A 3 -23.20 -26.13 -19.26
C THR A 3 -22.48 -24.84 -19.62
N HIS A 4 -23.09 -24.03 -20.47
CA HIS A 4 -22.67 -22.67 -20.79
C HIS A 4 -22.82 -21.80 -19.54
N LYS A 5 -21.81 -21.84 -18.67
CA LYS A 5 -21.78 -21.17 -17.36
C LYS A 5 -21.76 -19.62 -17.46
N TYR A 6 -21.59 -19.10 -18.68
CA TYR A 6 -21.48 -17.66 -18.98
C TYR A 6 -22.36 -17.23 -20.17
N ASP A 7 -23.38 -18.02 -20.55
CA ASP A 7 -24.35 -17.51 -21.51
C ASP A 7 -25.18 -16.39 -20.84
N PRO A 8 -25.54 -15.33 -21.57
CA PRO A 8 -26.32 -14.23 -21.01
C PRO A 8 -27.78 -14.67 -20.73
N LEU A 9 -28.38 -14.09 -19.68
CA LEU A 9 -29.72 -14.41 -19.14
C LEU A 9 -30.82 -14.57 -20.21
N TRP A 10 -30.84 -13.69 -21.22
CA TRP A 10 -31.83 -13.72 -22.31
C TRP A 10 -31.69 -14.95 -23.22
N ARG A 11 -30.50 -15.55 -23.32
CA ARG A 11 -30.24 -16.74 -24.14
C ARG A 11 -30.60 -18.04 -23.38
N GLN A 12 -30.65 -18.00 -22.06
CA GLN A 12 -30.94 -19.17 -21.23
C GLN A 12 -32.44 -19.37 -20.97
N THR A 13 -33.27 -18.33 -21.15
CA THR A 13 -34.73 -18.42 -21.06
C THR A 13 -35.36 -18.61 -22.44
N TRP A 14 -36.34 -19.51 -22.56
CA TRP A 14 -37.02 -19.79 -23.83
C TRP A 14 -37.75 -18.55 -24.38
N THR A 15 -38.39 -17.79 -23.49
CA THR A 15 -39.06 -16.53 -23.80
C THR A 15 -38.09 -15.40 -24.19
N GLY A 16 -36.94 -15.30 -23.51
CA GLY A 16 -35.89 -14.35 -23.87
C GLY A 16 -35.33 -14.66 -25.26
N CYS A 17 -35.06 -15.93 -25.54
CA CYS A 17 -34.64 -16.40 -26.86
C CYS A 17 -35.69 -16.10 -27.93
N ASP A 18 -36.99 -16.16 -27.64
CA ASP A 18 -38.04 -15.95 -28.64
C ASP A 18 -38.40 -14.49 -28.90
N ILE A 19 -38.15 -13.61 -27.93
CA ILE A 19 -38.60 -12.21 -28.00
C ILE A 19 -37.46 -11.25 -28.28
N ILE A 20 -36.24 -11.56 -27.80
CA ILE A 20 -35.12 -10.61 -27.74
C ILE A 20 -34.09 -10.92 -28.84
N GLU A 21 -33.63 -9.87 -29.50
CA GLU A 21 -32.53 -9.89 -30.45
C GLU A 21 -31.43 -8.93 -29.99
N VAL A 22 -30.22 -9.46 -29.78
CA VAL A 22 -29.05 -8.64 -29.44
C VAL A 22 -28.46 -8.05 -30.70
N LEU A 23 -28.35 -6.72 -30.74
CA LEU A 23 -27.83 -6.01 -31.89
C LEU A 23 -26.32 -5.82 -31.79
N GLN A 24 -25.83 -5.24 -30.70
CA GLN A 24 -24.45 -4.80 -30.60
C GLN A 24 -23.98 -4.65 -29.14
N HIS A 25 -22.71 -4.99 -28.90
CA HIS A 25 -22.00 -4.69 -27.66
C HIS A 25 -21.81 -3.18 -27.47
N ILE A 26 -22.29 -2.66 -26.35
CA ILE A 26 -22.23 -1.25 -25.99
C ILE A 26 -20.92 -0.97 -25.24
N TYR A 27 -20.80 -1.48 -24.02
CA TYR A 27 -19.68 -1.20 -23.12
C TYR A 27 -19.51 -2.31 -22.08
N GLU A 28 -18.31 -2.36 -21.51
CA GLU A 28 -17.98 -3.27 -20.41
C GLU A 28 -17.99 -2.48 -19.11
N PHE A 29 -18.60 -3.07 -18.08
CA PHE A 29 -18.61 -2.51 -16.74
C PHE A 29 -18.21 -3.55 -15.73
N LYS A 30 -17.80 -3.05 -14.56
CA LYS A 30 -17.23 -3.84 -13.50
C LYS A 30 -18.08 -3.69 -12.25
N PHE A 31 -18.21 -4.79 -11.52
CA PHE A 31 -18.83 -4.83 -10.21
C PHE A 31 -17.76 -5.11 -9.16
N GLY A 32 -17.88 -4.45 -8.01
CA GLY A 32 -16.96 -4.68 -6.93
C GLY A 32 -17.33 -3.93 -5.67
N PHE A 33 -16.42 -4.04 -4.71
CA PHE A 33 -16.53 -3.34 -3.44
C PHE A 33 -15.81 -2.01 -3.51
N ILE A 34 -16.44 -0.99 -2.94
CA ILE A 34 -15.79 0.28 -2.62
C ILE A 34 -15.77 0.43 -1.11
N LEU A 35 -14.59 0.73 -0.60
CA LEU A 35 -14.37 0.97 0.82
C LEU A 35 -13.34 2.07 1.00
N LYS A 36 -13.36 2.71 2.17
CA LYS A 36 -12.33 3.66 2.55
C LYS A 36 -11.14 2.92 3.15
N ARG A 37 -9.93 3.30 2.75
CA ARG A 37 -8.67 2.72 3.23
C ARG A 37 -8.66 2.71 4.77
N PRO A 38 -8.41 1.54 5.39
CA PRO A 38 -8.26 1.51 6.83
C PRO A 38 -7.03 2.34 7.19
N ASN A 39 -7.17 3.21 8.20
CA ASN A 39 -6.03 3.88 8.81
C ASN A 39 -5.14 2.80 9.46
N GLN A 40 -4.14 2.31 8.73
CA GLN A 40 -3.18 1.38 9.31
C GLN A 40 -2.33 2.14 10.33
N PRO A 41 -2.28 1.71 11.61
CA PRO A 41 -1.34 2.29 12.57
C PRO A 41 0.08 2.05 12.07
N SER A 42 0.83 3.14 11.91
CA SER A 42 2.21 3.19 11.44
C SER A 42 3.17 2.58 12.47
N TYR A 43 3.16 1.26 12.63
CA TYR A 43 4.13 0.58 13.47
C TYR A 43 5.51 0.60 12.79
N ILE A 44 6.48 1.25 13.44
CA ILE A 44 7.95 1.30 13.22
C ILE A 44 8.55 0.25 12.27
N LYS A 45 8.27 -1.04 12.50
CA LYS A 45 8.81 -2.17 11.71
C LYS A 45 8.41 -2.11 10.24
N THR A 46 7.31 -1.43 9.95
CA THR A 46 6.68 -1.39 8.65
C THR A 46 7.14 -0.19 7.82
N PHE A 47 7.81 0.83 8.35
CA PHE A 47 8.21 1.99 7.50
C PHE A 47 9.73 2.10 7.34
N TYR A 48 10.48 2.41 8.40
CA TYR A 48 11.93 2.63 8.32
C TYR A 48 12.76 1.36 8.04
N GLY A 49 12.16 0.18 8.25
CA GLY A 49 12.76 -1.12 7.95
C GLY A 49 12.48 -1.63 6.53
N ARG A 50 11.53 -1.03 5.78
CA ARG A 50 11.15 -1.44 4.42
C ARG A 50 12.24 -1.26 3.35
N PRO A 51 13.08 -0.20 3.37
CA PRO A 51 14.00 0.07 2.26
C PRO A 51 15.01 -1.04 1.96
N PHE A 52 15.30 -1.90 2.94
CA PHE A 52 16.21 -3.03 2.80
C PHE A 52 15.54 -4.32 3.28
N THR A 53 15.84 -5.43 2.59
CA THR A 53 15.37 -6.75 3.00
C THR A 53 16.00 -7.16 4.33
N LYS A 54 15.32 -8.03 5.09
CA LYS A 54 15.83 -8.55 6.38
C LYS A 54 17.20 -9.22 6.23
N GLN A 55 17.44 -9.87 5.08
CA GLN A 55 18.74 -10.48 4.76
C GLN A 55 19.83 -9.41 4.59
N LEU A 56 19.54 -8.33 3.87
CA LEU A 56 20.49 -7.24 3.67
C LEU A 56 20.84 -6.52 4.97
N TRP A 57 19.86 -6.28 5.85
CA TRP A 57 20.10 -5.77 7.20
C TRP A 57 21.06 -6.67 7.99
N GLY A 58 20.84 -7.99 7.95
CA GLY A 58 21.74 -8.97 8.58
C GLY A 58 23.17 -8.88 8.03
N CYS A 59 23.31 -8.81 6.70
CA CYS A 59 24.61 -8.64 6.05
C CYS A 59 25.30 -7.32 6.44
N LEU A 60 24.55 -6.20 6.50
CA LEU A 60 25.09 -4.90 6.91
C LEU A 60 25.62 -4.91 8.34
N TYR A 61 24.87 -5.49 9.29
CA TYR A 61 25.35 -5.64 10.67
C TYR A 61 26.59 -6.55 10.75
N GLY A 62 26.60 -7.64 9.97
CA GLY A 62 27.75 -8.54 9.88
C GLY A 62 29.01 -7.84 9.34
N VAL A 63 28.87 -7.07 8.25
CA VAL A 63 29.97 -6.29 7.65
C VAL A 63 30.45 -5.20 8.60
N ALA A 64 29.54 -4.48 9.27
CA ALA A 64 29.90 -3.45 10.24
C ALA A 64 30.73 -4.03 11.40
N PHE A 65 30.30 -5.17 11.94
CA PHE A 65 31.02 -5.89 13.01
C PHE A 65 32.39 -6.39 12.53
N PHE A 66 32.44 -6.97 11.32
CA PHE A 66 33.70 -7.43 10.73
C PHE A 66 34.69 -6.29 10.50
N VAL A 67 34.24 -5.17 9.95
CA VAL A 67 35.11 -3.99 9.72
C VAL A 67 35.61 -3.41 11.04
N ALA A 68 34.78 -3.37 12.09
CA ALA A 68 35.22 -2.93 13.42
C ALA A 68 36.35 -3.83 13.98
N ILE A 69 36.27 -5.15 13.79
CA ILE A 69 37.34 -6.08 14.17
C ILE A 69 38.60 -5.83 13.36
N VAL A 70 38.49 -5.66 12.04
CA VAL A 70 39.65 -5.41 11.17
C VAL A 70 40.35 -4.11 11.55
N LEU A 71 39.58 -3.03 11.78
CA LEU A 71 40.12 -1.75 12.24
C LEU A 71 40.79 -1.87 13.62
N TYR A 72 40.20 -2.65 14.53
CA TYR A 72 40.81 -2.94 15.82
C TYR A 72 42.14 -3.70 15.69
N ILE A 73 42.22 -4.71 14.82
CA ILE A 73 43.47 -5.43 14.54
C ILE A 73 44.52 -4.49 13.93
N MET A 74 44.13 -3.67 12.94
CA MET A 74 45.02 -2.67 12.33
C MET A 74 45.55 -1.68 13.37
N LYS A 75 44.71 -1.25 14.31
CA LYS A 75 45.12 -0.40 15.43
C LYS A 75 46.10 -1.12 16.36
N CYS A 76 45.83 -2.36 16.75
CA CYS A 76 46.76 -3.16 17.57
C CYS A 76 48.13 -3.29 16.88
N TRP A 77 48.13 -3.44 15.56
CA TRP A 77 49.34 -3.50 14.76
C TRP A 77 50.08 -2.16 14.74
N GLU A 78 49.36 -1.06 14.55
CA GLU A 78 49.92 0.29 14.60
C GLU A 78 50.54 0.62 15.97
N ARG A 79 49.90 0.18 17.06
CA ARG A 79 50.45 0.32 18.43
C ARG A 79 51.77 -0.43 18.59
N ARG A 80 51.89 -1.64 18.04
CA ARG A 80 53.14 -2.41 18.09
C ARG A 80 54.29 -1.71 17.36
N ILE A 81 53.99 -0.97 16.29
CA ILE A 81 55.00 -0.31 15.46
C ILE A 81 55.40 1.05 16.05
N LEU A 82 54.43 1.89 16.42
CA LEU A 82 54.69 3.27 16.85
C LEU A 82 54.88 3.45 18.36
N GLY A 83 54.52 2.46 19.19
CA GLY A 83 54.69 2.50 20.65
C GLY A 83 53.86 3.54 21.41
N ASN A 84 53.32 4.56 20.73
CA ASN A 84 52.53 5.66 21.29
C ASN A 84 51.16 5.75 20.62
N GLY A 85 50.12 5.37 21.34
CA GLY A 85 48.72 5.54 20.89
C GLY A 85 47.74 5.43 22.05
N PHE A 86 46.66 6.19 21.98
CA PHE A 86 45.59 6.21 22.99
C PHE A 86 44.90 4.83 23.13
N ASP A 87 44.68 4.41 24.37
CA ASP A 87 44.07 3.13 24.77
C ASP A 87 42.54 3.15 24.65
N TYR A 88 42.02 3.38 23.44
CA TYR A 88 40.61 3.12 23.16
C TYR A 88 40.39 1.63 22.85
N GLY A 89 39.43 0.99 23.52
CA GLY A 89 39.08 -0.42 23.29
C GLY A 89 38.33 -0.66 21.98
N LEU A 90 37.98 -1.92 21.72
CA LEU A 90 37.11 -2.34 20.59
C LEU A 90 35.80 -1.53 20.53
N SER A 91 35.29 -1.08 21.68
CA SER A 91 34.10 -0.23 21.80
C SER A 91 34.21 1.08 21.03
N TYR A 92 35.40 1.69 20.96
CA TYR A 92 35.61 2.93 20.20
C TYR A 92 35.58 2.68 18.70
N GLU A 93 36.18 1.58 18.22
CA GLU A 93 36.11 1.24 16.80
C GLU A 93 34.67 0.85 16.40
N MET A 94 33.91 0.21 17.28
CA MET A 94 32.47 -0.02 17.09
C MET A 94 31.68 1.29 17.02
N LEU A 95 31.95 2.23 17.91
CA LEU A 95 31.36 3.57 17.89
C LEU A 95 31.73 4.32 16.60
N MET A 96 32.97 4.19 16.15
CA MET A 96 33.47 4.79 14.92
C MET A 96 32.75 4.25 13.68
N VAL A 97 32.58 2.92 13.57
CA VAL A 97 31.82 2.30 12.47
C VAL A 97 30.35 2.69 12.53
N THR A 98 29.74 2.72 13.72
CA THR A 98 28.35 3.16 13.90
C THR A 98 28.18 4.63 13.51
N GLY A 99 29.11 5.49 13.93
CA GLY A 99 29.14 6.90 13.55
C GLY A 99 29.29 7.11 12.05
N ALA A 100 30.16 6.31 11.39
CA ALA A 100 30.31 6.35 9.93
C ALA A 100 29.03 5.99 9.19
N LEU A 101 28.26 5.01 9.66
CA LEU A 101 26.94 4.65 9.11
C LEU A 101 25.89 5.74 9.35
N CYS A 102 25.94 6.40 10.51
CA CYS A 102 25.07 7.53 10.85
C CYS A 102 25.53 8.88 10.25
N GLN A 103 26.57 8.89 9.41
CA GLN A 103 27.20 10.09 8.86
C GLN A 103 27.74 11.09 9.90
N HIS A 104 27.88 10.66 11.15
CA HIS A 104 28.46 11.45 12.24
C HIS A 104 29.75 10.77 12.69
N ILE A 105 30.88 11.23 12.13
CA ILE A 105 32.18 10.60 12.34
C ILE A 105 32.88 11.22 13.58
N PRO A 106 33.19 10.43 14.63
CA PRO A 106 34.04 10.87 15.73
C PRO A 106 35.46 11.26 15.28
N PRO A 107 36.27 11.96 16.10
CA PRO A 107 37.62 12.34 15.71
C PRO A 107 38.48 11.12 15.34
N VAL A 108 39.08 11.17 14.14
CA VAL A 108 39.86 10.06 13.58
C VAL A 108 41.33 10.22 13.93
N TYR A 109 41.87 9.25 14.67
CA TYR A 109 43.29 9.21 15.02
C TYR A 109 43.97 8.07 14.26
N ALA A 110 44.58 8.38 13.11
CA ALA A 110 45.31 7.43 12.27
C ALA A 110 46.69 7.95 11.88
N SER A 111 47.76 7.29 12.36
CA SER A 111 49.15 7.66 12.07
C SER A 111 49.69 6.93 10.83
N LEU A 112 49.34 5.65 10.64
CA LEU A 112 49.74 4.88 9.46
C LEU A 112 48.84 5.13 8.24
N ALA A 113 49.44 5.16 7.05
CA ALA A 113 48.74 5.33 5.78
C ALA A 113 47.73 4.20 5.50
N SER A 114 48.05 2.95 5.88
CA SER A 114 47.15 1.80 5.72
C SER A 114 45.82 1.98 6.44
N ARG A 115 45.86 2.46 7.70
CA ARG A 115 44.65 2.71 8.50
C ARG A 115 43.87 3.92 7.98
N ARG A 116 44.55 4.96 7.46
CA ARG A 116 43.88 6.09 6.79
C ARG A 116 43.10 5.66 5.55
N ILE A 117 43.70 4.80 4.72
CA ILE A 117 43.03 4.23 3.54
C ILE A 117 41.84 3.36 3.97
N ALA A 118 41.98 2.56 5.03
CA ALA A 118 40.88 1.76 5.55
C ALA A 118 39.67 2.62 6.01
N TYR A 119 39.92 3.71 6.73
CA TYR A 119 38.85 4.66 7.09
C TYR A 119 38.23 5.34 5.87
N PHE A 120 39.04 5.72 4.88
CA PHE A 120 38.53 6.30 3.63
C PHE A 120 37.57 5.34 2.91
N VAL A 121 37.94 4.06 2.79
CA VAL A 121 37.08 3.04 2.18
C VAL A 121 35.80 2.83 2.99
N LEU A 122 35.89 2.81 4.33
CA LEU A 122 34.72 2.73 5.20
C LEU A 122 33.76 3.91 4.97
N PHE A 123 34.27 5.13 4.84
CA PHE A 123 33.42 6.31 4.61
C PHE A 123 32.77 6.32 3.22
N MET A 124 33.49 5.89 2.19
CA MET A 124 32.91 5.72 0.86
C MET A 124 31.81 4.66 0.88
N PHE A 125 32.06 3.54 1.54
CA PHE A 125 31.05 2.49 1.73
C PHE A 125 29.82 3.00 2.48
N SER A 126 30.00 3.68 3.62
CA SER A 126 28.87 4.18 4.41
C SER A 126 28.06 5.25 3.66
N TYR A 127 28.73 6.10 2.88
CA TYR A 127 28.08 7.09 2.02
C TYR A 127 27.21 6.44 0.95
N VAL A 128 27.71 5.41 0.26
CA VAL A 128 26.95 4.67 -0.75
C VAL A 128 25.72 4.01 -0.13
N ILE A 129 25.88 3.30 0.99
CA ILE A 129 24.76 2.65 1.69
C ILE A 129 23.71 3.67 2.14
N TYR A 130 24.14 4.80 2.71
CA TYR A 130 23.23 5.87 3.12
C TYR A 130 22.44 6.42 1.93
N SER A 131 23.11 6.71 0.81
CA SER A 131 22.47 7.23 -0.41
C SER A 131 21.40 6.28 -0.95
N TYR A 132 21.69 4.96 -0.99
CA TYR A 132 20.71 3.96 -1.38
C TYR A 132 19.55 3.87 -0.39
N TYR A 133 19.83 3.90 0.92
CA TYR A 133 18.80 3.87 1.96
C TYR A 133 17.82 5.04 1.80
N THR A 134 18.33 6.27 1.69
CA THR A 134 17.49 7.47 1.56
C THR A 134 16.71 7.48 0.25
N SER A 135 17.32 7.03 -0.85
CA SER A 135 16.66 6.97 -2.15
C SER A 135 15.53 5.95 -2.18
N ASN A 136 15.74 4.76 -1.62
CA ASN A 136 14.70 3.73 -1.52
C ASN A 136 13.60 4.14 -0.54
N LEU A 137 13.95 4.77 0.59
CA LEU A 137 12.97 5.30 1.53
C LEU A 137 12.07 6.36 0.86
N LEU A 138 12.66 7.28 0.10
CA LEU A 138 11.91 8.28 -0.67
C LEU A 138 11.05 7.63 -1.74
N SER A 139 11.59 6.65 -2.48
CA SER A 139 10.85 5.88 -3.48
C SER A 139 9.61 5.23 -2.86
N HIS A 140 9.73 4.60 -1.69
CA HIS A 140 8.58 4.01 -0.99
C HIS A 140 7.59 5.04 -0.43
N LEU A 141 8.03 6.26 -0.12
CA LEU A 141 7.14 7.33 0.33
C LEU A 141 6.35 7.93 -0.84
N VAL A 142 6.96 7.98 -2.03
CA VAL A 142 6.35 8.51 -3.25
C VAL A 142 5.46 7.44 -3.90
N ASN A 143 6.00 6.22 -4.04
CA ASN A 143 5.29 5.03 -4.50
C ASN A 143 4.76 4.24 -3.30
N ASP A 144 4.04 4.86 -2.37
CA ASP A 144 3.25 4.08 -1.41
C ASP A 144 2.18 3.38 -2.25
N GLU A 145 2.56 2.21 -2.80
CA GLU A 145 1.80 1.48 -3.79
C GLU A 145 0.44 1.16 -3.17
N ASP A 146 -0.62 1.48 -3.90
CA ASP A 146 -1.95 0.95 -3.69
C ASP A 146 -1.90 -0.56 -3.88
N HIS A 147 -1.41 -1.28 -2.87
CA HIS A 147 -1.59 -2.71 -2.79
C HIS A 147 -3.09 -2.94 -2.68
N GLY A 148 -3.70 -3.30 -3.80
CA GLY A 148 -5.10 -3.63 -3.91
C GLY A 148 -5.49 -4.58 -2.77
N MET A 149 -6.51 -4.19 -2.02
CA MET A 149 -7.02 -5.02 -0.94
C MET A 149 -7.62 -6.28 -1.55
N SER A 150 -7.21 -7.46 -1.08
CA SER A 150 -7.79 -8.71 -1.55
C SER A 150 -9.19 -8.91 -0.98
N LEU A 151 -10.04 -9.63 -1.70
CA LEU A 151 -11.39 -9.99 -1.26
C LEU A 151 -11.39 -10.72 0.10
N ASP A 152 -10.37 -11.55 0.34
CA ASP A 152 -10.17 -12.26 1.61
C ASP A 152 -9.96 -11.31 2.79
N ALA A 153 -9.31 -10.16 2.57
CA ALA A 153 -9.08 -9.17 3.61
C ALA A 153 -10.36 -8.40 3.98
N ILE A 154 -11.32 -8.27 3.04
CA ILE A 154 -12.63 -7.69 3.31
C ILE A 154 -13.48 -8.66 4.12
N THR A 155 -13.53 -9.94 3.72
CA THR A 155 -14.38 -10.96 4.36
C THR A 155 -13.94 -11.32 5.78
N HIS A 156 -12.63 -11.29 6.06
CA HIS A 156 -12.10 -11.52 7.41
C HIS A 156 -11.90 -10.23 8.21
N GLY A 157 -12.11 -9.07 7.58
CA GLY A 157 -11.96 -7.76 8.21
C GLY A 157 -13.19 -7.36 9.03
N ASP A 158 -13.01 -6.38 9.91
CA ASP A 158 -14.08 -5.75 10.71
C ASP A 158 -14.85 -4.70 9.86
N TYR A 159 -15.32 -5.12 8.67
CA TYR A 159 -16.11 -4.27 7.77
C TYR A 159 -17.57 -4.71 7.75
N GLU A 160 -18.46 -3.75 7.86
CA GLU A 160 -19.88 -3.92 7.58
C GLU A 160 -20.05 -4.01 6.05
N ILE A 161 -20.51 -5.17 5.56
CA ILE A 161 -20.73 -5.37 4.13
C ILE A 161 -22.17 -4.95 3.81
N VAL A 162 -22.32 -4.01 2.88
CA VAL A 162 -23.62 -3.48 2.47
C VAL A 162 -23.72 -3.54 0.95
N MET A 163 -24.92 -3.77 0.43
CA MET A 163 -25.17 -3.88 -1.01
C MET A 163 -26.12 -2.78 -1.49
N THR A 164 -25.95 -2.31 -2.73
CA THR A 164 -26.93 -1.41 -3.34
C THR A 164 -28.21 -2.16 -3.72
N ASN A 165 -29.36 -1.49 -3.61
CA ASN A 165 -30.67 -2.04 -4.04
C ASN A 165 -30.65 -2.61 -5.47
N ASP A 166 -29.96 -1.94 -6.40
CA ASP A 166 -29.88 -2.33 -7.82
C ASP A 166 -29.16 -3.69 -7.99
N ILE A 167 -28.09 -3.92 -7.23
CA ILE A 167 -27.37 -5.21 -7.23
C ILE A 167 -28.21 -6.31 -6.62
N LYS A 168 -28.89 -6.02 -5.51
CA LYS A 168 -29.77 -7.00 -4.87
C LYS A 168 -30.90 -7.43 -5.79
N TYR A 169 -31.47 -6.48 -6.52
CA TYR A 169 -32.45 -6.74 -7.56
C TYR A 169 -31.88 -7.62 -8.67
N LEU A 170 -30.68 -7.32 -9.17
CA LEU A 170 -30.01 -8.08 -10.23
C LEU A 170 -29.76 -9.55 -9.82
N ILE A 171 -29.25 -9.78 -8.61
CA ILE A 171 -29.03 -11.14 -8.08
C ILE A 171 -30.36 -11.89 -7.91
N TYR A 172 -31.40 -11.19 -7.48
CA TYR A 172 -32.74 -11.77 -7.34
C TYR A 172 -33.35 -12.16 -8.69
N GLU A 173 -33.26 -11.28 -9.70
CA GLU A 173 -33.70 -11.60 -11.06
C GLU A 173 -32.92 -12.76 -11.67
N ASP A 174 -31.60 -12.81 -11.48
CA ASP A 174 -30.76 -13.91 -11.97
C ASP A 174 -31.21 -15.26 -11.39
N ALA A 175 -31.43 -15.30 -10.07
CA ALA A 175 -31.87 -16.51 -9.39
C ALA A 175 -33.26 -17.00 -9.83
N ILE A 176 -34.20 -16.07 -10.05
CA ILE A 176 -35.52 -16.38 -10.60
C ILE A 176 -35.39 -16.90 -12.03
N CYS A 177 -34.67 -16.18 -12.89
CA CYS A 177 -34.53 -16.53 -14.30
C CYS A 177 -33.84 -17.89 -14.49
N HIS A 178 -32.91 -18.26 -13.62
CA HIS A 178 -32.20 -19.53 -13.68
C HIS A 178 -32.82 -20.68 -12.90
N HIS A 179 -33.93 -20.46 -12.20
CA HIS A 179 -34.46 -21.41 -11.21
C HIS A 179 -33.34 -21.97 -10.31
N LYS A 180 -32.36 -21.12 -10.00
CA LYS A 180 -31.13 -21.53 -9.36
C LYS A 180 -31.35 -21.44 -7.87
N ASN A 181 -31.09 -22.53 -7.16
CA ASN A 181 -30.97 -22.44 -5.72
C ASN A 181 -29.76 -21.57 -5.42
N PHE A 182 -29.97 -20.51 -4.64
CA PHE A 182 -28.88 -19.68 -4.17
C PHE A 182 -27.79 -20.56 -3.56
N THR A 183 -26.57 -20.36 -4.03
CA THR A 183 -25.38 -20.91 -3.39
C THR A 183 -25.27 -20.34 -1.97
N ALA A 184 -24.50 -21.00 -1.10
CA ALA A 184 -24.32 -20.50 0.28
C ALA A 184 -23.83 -19.04 0.31
N ALA A 185 -22.97 -18.65 -0.64
CA ALA A 185 -22.48 -17.28 -0.79
C ALA A 185 -23.57 -16.29 -1.25
N GLU A 186 -24.39 -16.66 -2.24
CA GLU A 186 -25.49 -15.80 -2.71
C GLU A 186 -26.57 -15.63 -1.63
N LYS A 187 -26.84 -16.68 -0.82
CA LYS A 187 -27.73 -16.57 0.34
C LYS A 187 -27.20 -15.57 1.37
N SER A 188 -25.93 -15.69 1.73
CA SER A 188 -25.32 -14.73 2.65
C SER A 188 -25.33 -13.30 2.10
N LEU A 189 -25.18 -13.12 0.77
CA LEU A 189 -25.27 -11.82 0.12
C LEU A 189 -26.70 -11.25 0.14
N MET A 190 -27.73 -12.09 -0.02
CA MET A 190 -29.13 -11.65 0.04
C MET A 190 -29.60 -11.25 1.45
N GLU A 191 -29.01 -11.86 2.47
CA GLU A 191 -29.24 -11.49 3.87
C GLU A 191 -28.63 -10.13 4.23
N LEU A 192 -27.71 -9.60 3.41
CA LEU A 192 -27.15 -8.28 3.62
C LEU A 192 -28.20 -7.18 3.50
N GLU A 193 -27.96 -6.12 4.28
CA GLU A 193 -28.71 -4.87 4.20
C GLU A 193 -28.53 -4.25 2.80
N SER A 194 -29.64 -3.79 2.22
CA SER A 194 -29.64 -3.09 0.96
C SER A 194 -29.89 -1.60 1.17
N VAL A 195 -29.03 -0.77 0.61
CA VAL A 195 -29.08 0.70 0.76
C VAL A 195 -29.14 1.39 -0.59
N THR A 196 -29.49 2.67 -0.56
CA THR A 196 -29.36 3.54 -1.73
C THR A 196 -27.89 3.94 -1.94
N ILE A 197 -27.48 4.23 -3.18
CA ILE A 197 -26.11 4.67 -3.50
C ILE A 197 -25.64 5.84 -2.60
N PRO A 198 -26.38 6.96 -2.43
CA PRO A 198 -25.92 8.06 -1.59
C PRO A 198 -25.74 7.65 -0.12
N GLU A 199 -26.66 6.86 0.42
CA GLU A 199 -26.57 6.37 1.79
C GLU A 199 -25.38 5.42 1.99
N GLY A 200 -25.17 4.50 1.04
CA GLY A 200 -24.02 3.60 1.03
C GLY A 200 -22.70 4.38 1.00
N LEU A 201 -22.61 5.40 0.14
CA LEU A 201 -21.44 6.27 0.07
C LEU A 201 -21.19 7.04 1.36
N ASP A 202 -22.23 7.51 2.04
CA ASP A 202 -22.11 8.16 3.35
C ASP A 202 -21.59 7.19 4.43
N ARG A 203 -21.99 5.91 4.38
CA ARG A 203 -21.47 4.86 5.27
C ARG A 203 -20.02 4.50 4.97
N VAL A 204 -19.62 4.45 3.69
CA VAL A 204 -18.22 4.24 3.26
C VAL A 204 -17.33 5.37 3.78
N LYS A 205 -17.82 6.62 3.75
CA LYS A 205 -17.10 7.80 4.25
C LYS A 205 -16.71 7.67 5.73
N ARG A 206 -17.54 6.98 6.53
CA ARG A 206 -17.31 6.70 7.96
C ARG A 206 -16.24 5.63 8.21
N GLY A 207 -15.79 4.91 7.19
CA GLY A 207 -14.58 4.08 7.22
C GLY A 207 -14.73 2.63 7.68
N LYS A 208 -15.95 2.18 8.03
CA LYS A 208 -16.21 0.80 8.50
C LYS A 208 -17.10 -0.01 7.56
N THR A 209 -17.34 0.47 6.35
CA THR A 209 -18.32 -0.14 5.44
C THR A 209 -17.66 -0.48 4.11
N ALA A 210 -17.93 -1.68 3.61
CA ALA A 210 -17.61 -2.09 2.24
C ALA A 210 -18.92 -2.14 1.44
N LEU A 211 -19.06 -1.24 0.47
CA LEU A 211 -20.25 -1.12 -0.38
C LEU A 211 -20.07 -1.91 -1.66
N LEU A 212 -20.96 -2.87 -1.91
CA LEU A 212 -21.03 -3.62 -3.17
C LEU A 212 -21.96 -2.92 -4.17
N SER A 213 -21.39 -2.44 -5.28
CA SER A 213 -22.13 -1.77 -6.36
C SER A 213 -21.44 -1.97 -7.71
N ASP A 214 -22.13 -1.60 -8.80
CA ASP A 214 -21.47 -1.29 -10.07
C ASP A 214 -20.73 0.04 -9.94
N TYR A 215 -19.52 0.11 -10.48
CA TYR A 215 -18.74 1.35 -10.38
C TYR A 215 -19.32 2.49 -11.22
N THR A 216 -19.96 2.16 -12.34
CA THR A 216 -20.56 3.11 -13.27
C THR A 216 -21.61 4.01 -12.62
N SER A 217 -22.58 3.43 -11.91
CA SER A 217 -23.60 4.20 -11.21
C SER A 217 -23.01 4.95 -10.03
N LEU A 218 -22.06 4.32 -9.32
CA LEU A 218 -21.45 4.90 -8.14
C LEU A 218 -20.60 6.14 -8.46
N TYR A 219 -19.80 6.12 -9.53
CA TYR A 219 -18.95 7.26 -9.92
C TYR A 219 -19.73 8.54 -10.23
N SER A 220 -20.94 8.40 -10.79
CA SER A 220 -21.80 9.53 -11.08
C SER A 220 -22.18 10.30 -9.80
N VAL A 221 -22.43 9.59 -8.70
CA VAL A 221 -22.78 10.16 -7.39
C VAL A 221 -21.53 10.57 -6.62
N LEU A 222 -20.47 9.78 -6.70
CA LEU A 222 -19.20 10.02 -6.00
C LEU A 222 -18.62 11.39 -6.35
N LYS A 223 -18.61 11.74 -7.64
CA LYS A 223 -18.09 13.04 -8.12
C LYS A 223 -18.86 14.25 -7.57
N LEU A 224 -20.13 14.07 -7.23
CA LEU A 224 -20.98 15.13 -6.69
C LEU A 224 -20.85 15.28 -5.17
N THR A 225 -20.40 14.22 -4.48
CA THR A 225 -20.48 14.11 -3.02
C THR A 225 -19.12 14.11 -2.32
N TYR A 226 -18.05 13.67 -3.00
CA TYR A 226 -16.71 13.55 -2.44
C TYR A 226 -15.75 14.62 -2.99
N ASP A 227 -14.84 15.08 -2.13
CA ASP A 227 -13.68 15.86 -2.57
C ASP A 227 -12.58 14.97 -3.15
N MET A 228 -11.66 15.55 -3.93
CA MET A 228 -10.51 14.85 -4.52
C MET A 228 -9.68 14.10 -3.47
N HIS A 229 -9.46 14.68 -2.29
CA HIS A 229 -8.72 14.01 -1.22
C HIS A 229 -9.47 12.76 -0.72
N GLU A 230 -10.79 12.87 -0.56
CA GLU A 230 -11.62 11.77 -0.04
C GLU A 230 -11.72 10.62 -1.06
N ILE A 231 -11.76 10.96 -2.36
CA ILE A 231 -11.74 9.98 -3.45
C ILE A 231 -10.44 9.17 -3.41
N CYS A 232 -9.29 9.82 -3.17
CA CYS A 232 -7.99 9.16 -3.08
C CYS A 232 -7.83 8.24 -1.87
N GLU A 233 -8.68 8.39 -0.85
CA GLU A 233 -8.71 7.48 0.30
C GLU A 233 -9.54 6.22 0.01
N LEU A 234 -10.27 6.14 -1.11
CA LEU A 234 -11.06 4.98 -1.48
C LEU A 234 -10.21 3.88 -2.09
N ILE A 235 -10.67 2.64 -1.91
CA ILE A 235 -10.10 1.43 -2.50
C ILE A 235 -11.22 0.72 -3.23
N GLN A 236 -10.91 0.24 -4.43
CA GLN A 236 -11.80 -0.57 -5.25
C GLN A 236 -11.29 -2.01 -5.27
N VAL A 237 -12.21 -2.95 -5.09
CA VAL A 237 -11.92 -4.38 -5.14
C VAL A 237 -12.89 -5.03 -6.11
N ASP A 238 -12.39 -5.32 -7.30
CA ASP A 238 -13.16 -5.94 -8.39
C ASP A 238 -13.62 -7.34 -7.97
N LEU A 239 -14.93 -7.58 -8.06
CA LEU A 239 -15.53 -8.90 -7.87
C LEU A 239 -15.78 -9.59 -9.21
N ILE A 240 -16.31 -8.83 -10.18
CA ILE A 240 -16.55 -9.29 -11.55
C ILE A 240 -16.11 -8.18 -12.50
N SER A 241 -15.13 -8.48 -13.34
CA SER A 241 -14.50 -7.47 -14.21
C SER A 241 -14.99 -7.47 -15.67
N ASP A 242 -15.67 -8.54 -16.10
CA ASP A 242 -15.97 -8.77 -17.53
C ASP A 242 -17.48 -8.78 -17.80
N VAL A 243 -18.22 -7.80 -17.28
CA VAL A 243 -19.66 -7.71 -17.58
C VAL A 243 -19.88 -6.83 -18.79
N THR A 244 -20.33 -7.46 -19.87
CA THR A 244 -20.61 -6.83 -21.15
C THR A 244 -22.08 -6.42 -21.24
N GLU A 245 -22.33 -5.13 -21.47
CA GLU A 245 -23.66 -4.63 -21.75
C GLU A 245 -23.94 -4.63 -23.26
N TYR A 246 -25.11 -5.15 -23.63
CA TYR A 246 -25.55 -5.28 -25.01
C TYR A 246 -26.80 -4.45 -25.26
N PHE A 247 -26.89 -3.88 -26.46
CA PHE A 247 -28.12 -3.29 -26.93
C PHE A 247 -29.01 -4.39 -27.48
N PHE A 248 -30.24 -4.45 -26.98
CA PHE A 248 -31.22 -5.46 -27.37
C PHE A 248 -32.51 -4.80 -27.87
N VAL A 249 -33.16 -5.46 -28.82
CA VAL A 249 -34.46 -5.07 -29.37
C VAL A 249 -35.38 -6.27 -29.43
N SER A 250 -36.67 -6.05 -29.69
CA SER A 250 -37.57 -7.17 -29.99
C SER A 250 -37.23 -7.77 -31.36
N LYS A 251 -37.29 -9.09 -31.50
CA LYS A 251 -37.14 -9.80 -32.79
C LYS A 251 -38.12 -9.32 -33.87
N ASN A 252 -39.32 -8.88 -33.43
CA ASN A 252 -40.39 -8.36 -34.28
C ASN A 252 -40.26 -6.85 -34.57
N PHE A 253 -39.20 -6.20 -34.10
CA PHE A 253 -38.96 -4.79 -34.36
C PHE A 253 -38.61 -4.56 -35.83
N ALA A 254 -39.44 -3.76 -36.52
CA ALA A 254 -39.35 -3.59 -37.97
C ALA A 254 -38.02 -2.95 -38.42
N TYR A 255 -37.45 -2.03 -37.62
CA TYR A 255 -36.26 -1.25 -37.99
C TYR A 255 -34.96 -1.78 -37.36
N LYS A 256 -34.91 -3.08 -37.03
CA LYS A 256 -33.79 -3.66 -36.29
C LYS A 256 -32.47 -3.61 -37.07
N GLU A 257 -32.50 -3.80 -38.38
CA GLU A 257 -31.30 -3.75 -39.23
C GLU A 257 -30.78 -2.32 -39.35
N GLU A 258 -31.67 -1.34 -39.51
CA GLU A 258 -31.31 0.07 -39.55
C GLU A 258 -30.69 0.52 -38.22
N PHE A 259 -31.27 0.10 -37.10
CA PHE A 259 -30.72 0.36 -35.78
C PHE A 259 -29.34 -0.28 -35.58
N LYS A 260 -29.18 -1.53 -36.03
CA LYS A 260 -27.91 -2.27 -35.96
C LYS A 260 -26.81 -1.56 -36.77
N ILE A 261 -27.11 -1.18 -38.01
CA ILE A 261 -26.18 -0.44 -38.88
C ILE A 261 -25.84 0.92 -38.27
N GLY A 262 -26.84 1.64 -37.75
CA GLY A 262 -26.66 2.92 -37.08
C GLY A 262 -25.73 2.82 -35.86
N MET A 263 -25.94 1.80 -35.03
CA MET A 263 -25.13 1.56 -33.83
C MET A 263 -23.69 1.15 -34.17
N LEU A 264 -23.52 0.30 -35.20
CA LEU A 264 -22.20 -0.07 -35.71
C LEU A 264 -21.43 1.16 -36.20
N ARG A 265 -22.07 2.04 -36.99
CA ARG A 265 -21.46 3.30 -37.42
C ARG A 265 -21.13 4.21 -36.24
N ALA A 266 -22.01 4.34 -35.26
CA ALA A 266 -21.75 5.14 -34.06
C ALA A 266 -20.56 4.61 -33.25
N LYS A 267 -20.37 3.29 -33.22
CA LYS A 267 -19.21 2.64 -32.61
C LYS A 267 -17.93 2.85 -33.44
N GLU A 268 -17.99 2.65 -34.75
CA GLU A 268 -16.86 2.81 -35.67
C GLU A 268 -16.32 4.25 -35.69
N VAL A 269 -17.22 5.24 -35.70
CA VAL A 269 -16.86 6.67 -35.64
C VAL A 269 -16.38 7.08 -34.24
N GLY A 270 -16.57 6.22 -33.23
CA GLY A 270 -16.15 6.48 -31.86
C GLY A 270 -17.09 7.43 -31.09
N ILE A 271 -18.30 7.68 -31.58
CA ILE A 271 -19.33 8.45 -30.85
C ILE A 271 -19.66 7.73 -29.55
N LEU A 272 -19.88 6.41 -29.64
CA LEU A 272 -20.19 5.59 -28.48
C LEU A 272 -19.03 5.63 -27.48
N LYS A 273 -17.79 5.45 -27.96
CA LYS A 273 -16.58 5.61 -27.14
C LYS A 273 -16.49 6.98 -26.50
N ARG A 274 -16.88 8.06 -27.18
CA ARG A 274 -16.86 9.43 -26.62
C ARG A 274 -17.96 9.68 -25.59
N ILE A 275 -19.17 9.15 -25.77
CA ILE A 275 -20.25 9.31 -24.79
C ILE A 275 -19.91 8.52 -23.53
N ILE A 276 -19.47 7.27 -23.74
CA ILE A 276 -18.96 6.41 -22.68
C ILE A 276 -17.79 7.10 -22.04
N SER A 277 -16.71 7.47 -22.73
CA SER A 277 -15.54 8.17 -22.16
C SER A 277 -15.89 9.52 -21.58
N LYS A 278 -16.89 10.28 -22.04
CA LYS A 278 -17.27 11.50 -21.31
C LYS A 278 -17.82 11.17 -19.91
N ASN A 279 -18.43 9.99 -19.77
CA ASN A 279 -18.93 9.44 -18.51
C ASN A 279 -17.93 8.46 -17.82
N HIS A 280 -16.92 7.95 -18.54
CA HIS A 280 -15.88 6.96 -18.15
C HIS A 280 -14.46 7.55 -18.10
N ASP A 281 -14.19 8.74 -18.63
CA ASP A 281 -13.02 9.56 -18.30
C ASP A 281 -13.22 10.15 -16.88
N LEU A 282 -14.43 9.94 -16.31
CA LEU A 282 -14.71 9.92 -14.88
C LEU A 282 -14.34 8.59 -14.18
N ASP A 283 -13.98 7.50 -14.88
CA ASP A 283 -13.63 6.17 -14.31
C ASP A 283 -12.23 6.11 -13.70
N SER A 284 -11.46 7.17 -13.80
CA SER A 284 -10.26 7.28 -12.97
C SER A 284 -10.44 8.40 -11.94
N PRO A 285 -11.50 8.38 -11.11
CA PRO A 285 -11.53 9.31 -9.98
C PRO A 285 -10.39 8.94 -9.01
N LEU A 286 -9.91 7.70 -9.04
CA LEU A 286 -8.70 7.26 -8.35
C LEU A 286 -7.38 7.58 -9.07
N ASP A 287 -7.35 8.34 -10.18
CA ASP A 287 -6.04 8.81 -10.71
C ASP A 287 -5.50 9.95 -9.85
N CYS A 288 -5.13 9.59 -8.62
CA CYS A 288 -4.57 10.46 -7.60
C CYS A 288 -3.12 10.88 -7.88
N LYS A 289 -2.63 10.63 -9.11
CA LYS A 289 -1.28 10.94 -9.57
C LYS A 289 -0.89 12.41 -9.38
N ASN A 290 -1.86 13.33 -9.34
CA ASN A 290 -1.60 14.77 -9.22
C ASN A 290 -1.73 15.32 -7.78
N LEU A 291 -2.16 14.50 -6.81
CA LEU A 291 -2.34 14.91 -5.41
C LEU A 291 -1.17 14.46 -4.51
N HIS A 292 -0.04 14.07 -5.10
CA HIS A 292 1.18 13.73 -4.35
C HIS A 292 1.95 14.99 -3.93
N HIS A 293 1.34 15.84 -3.11
CA HIS A 293 2.14 16.46 -2.05
C HIS A 293 2.09 15.47 -0.90
N ALA A 294 3.01 14.51 -0.91
CA ALA A 294 3.22 13.59 0.20
C ALA A 294 3.62 14.40 1.44
N GLN A 295 2.62 14.97 2.12
CA GLN A 295 2.80 15.57 3.43
C GLN A 295 3.03 14.41 4.38
N ALA A 296 4.29 14.22 4.77
CA ALA A 296 4.64 13.28 5.82
C ALA A 296 3.81 13.63 7.06
N LYS A 297 2.85 12.76 7.39
CA LYS A 297 2.01 12.93 8.58
C LYS A 297 2.89 12.88 9.82
N ILE A 298 2.59 13.71 10.82
CA ILE A 298 3.30 13.75 12.12
C ILE A 298 3.35 12.35 12.77
N ASP A 299 2.39 11.48 12.45
CA ASP A 299 2.34 10.08 12.88
C ASP A 299 3.58 9.26 12.48
N GLN A 300 4.27 9.63 11.40
CA GLN A 300 5.51 8.98 10.99
C GLN A 300 6.71 9.39 11.89
N LEU A 301 6.61 10.55 12.57
CA LEU A 301 7.67 11.10 13.43
C LEU A 301 7.57 10.65 14.90
N TYR A 302 6.38 10.28 15.38
CA TYR A 302 6.16 9.82 16.75
C TYR A 302 7.08 8.65 17.13
N THR A 303 7.22 7.72 16.19
CA THR A 303 8.01 6.49 16.30
C THR A 303 9.49 6.73 16.62
N PRO A 304 10.30 7.39 15.75
CA PRO A 304 11.72 7.62 16.03
C PRO A 304 11.92 8.47 17.29
N MET A 305 11.02 9.44 17.54
CA MET A 305 11.07 10.27 18.75
C MET A 305 10.86 9.45 20.02
N SER A 306 9.91 8.50 20.02
CA SER A 306 9.70 7.61 21.17
C SER A 306 10.93 6.74 21.47
N ILE A 307 11.58 6.19 20.42
CA ILE A 307 12.81 5.40 20.57
C ILE A 307 13.93 6.26 21.16
N LEU A 308 14.07 7.50 20.68
CA LEU A 308 15.07 8.43 21.17
C LEU A 308 14.90 8.73 22.67
N VAL A 309 13.66 8.96 23.11
CA VAL A 309 13.34 9.18 24.54
C VAL A 309 13.73 7.95 25.37
N VAL A 310 13.40 6.74 24.92
CA VAL A 310 13.78 5.49 25.60
C VAL A 310 15.32 5.36 25.69
N ILE A 311 16.05 5.65 24.61
CA ILE A 311 17.51 5.61 24.60
C ILE A 311 18.10 6.61 25.61
N TYR A 312 17.59 7.84 25.70
CA TYR A 312 18.05 8.82 26.68
C TYR A 312 17.77 8.39 28.12
N ILE A 313 16.61 7.79 28.39
CA ILE A 313 16.30 7.24 29.71
C ILE A 313 17.28 6.12 30.07
N CYS A 314 17.54 5.18 29.15
CA CYS A 314 18.52 4.11 29.34
C CYS A 314 19.93 4.68 29.60
N ALA A 315 20.36 5.68 28.85
CA ALA A 315 21.65 6.33 29.06
C ALA A 315 21.74 6.99 30.44
N ALA A 316 20.69 7.68 30.89
CA ALA A 316 20.63 8.27 32.22
C ALA A 316 20.71 7.20 33.32
N VAL A 317 20.01 6.07 33.16
CA VAL A 317 20.07 4.95 34.10
C VAL A 317 21.47 4.35 34.17
N VAL A 318 22.17 4.19 33.04
CA VAL A 318 23.56 3.71 33.01
C VAL A 318 24.49 4.66 33.77
N VAL A 319 24.39 5.97 33.52
CA VAL A 319 25.23 6.98 34.21
C VAL A 319 24.94 7.00 35.72
N ILE A 320 23.67 6.90 36.12
CA ILE A 320 23.29 6.82 37.55
C ILE A 320 23.81 5.52 38.16
N GLY A 321 23.71 4.40 37.45
CA GLY A 321 24.22 3.10 37.88
C GLY A 321 25.74 3.11 38.07
N GLU A 322 26.48 3.66 37.11
CA GLU A 322 27.93 3.88 37.22
C GLU A 322 28.26 4.77 38.42
N ARG A 323 27.55 5.89 38.58
CA ARG A 323 27.71 6.78 39.73
C ARG A 323 27.53 6.04 41.05
N MET A 324 26.46 5.25 41.19
CA MET A 324 26.19 4.49 42.41
C MET A 324 27.25 3.42 42.66
N TYR A 325 27.68 2.72 41.61
CA TYR A 325 28.71 1.69 41.68
C TYR A 325 30.07 2.27 42.11
N PHE A 326 30.52 3.36 41.48
CA PHE A 326 31.78 4.02 41.82
C PHE A 326 31.71 4.73 43.18
N HIS A 327 30.59 5.34 43.54
CA HIS A 327 30.42 5.96 44.86
C HIS A 327 30.51 4.94 46.00
N LYS A 328 29.93 3.74 45.81
CA LYS A 328 29.98 2.65 46.80
C LYS A 328 31.37 2.01 46.91
N ARG A 329 32.19 2.05 45.85
CA ARG A 329 33.47 1.32 45.76
C ARG A 329 34.72 2.19 45.98
N PHE A 330 34.72 3.46 45.57
CA PHE A 330 35.95 4.29 45.54
C PHE A 330 35.86 5.64 46.25
N LYS A 331 34.69 6.10 46.74
CA LYS A 331 34.50 7.38 47.46
C LYS A 331 34.98 8.67 46.75
N SER A 332 35.65 8.59 45.59
CA SER A 332 36.03 9.71 44.72
C SER A 332 35.63 9.44 43.26
N TRP A 333 35.43 10.51 42.50
CA TRP A 333 34.95 10.48 41.11
C TRP A 333 36.13 10.40 40.12
N PRO A 334 36.17 9.44 39.18
CA PRO A 334 37.33 9.28 38.28
C PRO A 334 37.30 10.16 37.01
N TYR A 335 36.22 10.90 36.74
CA TYR A 335 36.04 11.73 35.53
C TYR A 335 36.05 13.25 35.78
N ILE A 336 36.45 13.68 36.97
CA ILE A 336 36.69 15.10 37.28
C ILE A 336 38.17 15.16 37.67
N GLU A 337 38.99 15.65 36.75
CA GLU A 337 40.26 16.30 37.13
C GLU A 337 39.96 17.68 37.72
#